data_AF-A0A6G3SAX9-F1
#
_entry.id   AF-A0A6G3SAX9-F1
#
_cell.length_a   1.000
_cell.length_b   1.000
_cell.length_c   1.000
_cell.angle_alpha   90.00
_cell.angle_beta   90.00
_cell.angle_gamma   90.00
#
_symmetry.space_group_name_H-M   'P 1'
#
loop_
_entity.id
_entity.type
_entity.pdbx_description
1 polymer ?
#
loop_
_entity_poly.entity_id
_entity_poly.type
_entity_poly.pdbx_seq_one_letter_code
_entity_poly.pdbx_strand_id
1 'polypeptide(L)'
;CGAAVWAAQTAAELRATGEAPDLHEPPGGLGELTPQQLRIARCVAEGATNREVARRLSVSPRTVDHHLRNVFARLGVRSRTELARLVDRAERAVAPS
;
A
#
# COMPACT_ATOMS: atom_id res chain seq x y z
N CYS A 1 -3.90 -3.65 35.54
CA CYS A 1 -2.95 -3.87 34.43
C CYS A 1 -3.31 -5.17 33.73
N GLY A 2 -3.72 -5.15 32.46
CA GLY A 2 -4.16 -6.37 31.78
C GLY A 2 -4.95 -6.16 30.48
N ALA A 3 -4.63 -5.15 29.67
CA ALA A 3 -5.30 -4.88 28.39
C ALA A 3 -4.40 -5.18 27.17
N ALA A 4 -3.49 -6.16 27.31
CA ALA A 4 -2.52 -6.54 26.28
C ALA A 4 -2.64 -8.01 25.88
N VAL A 5 -3.84 -8.53 25.63
CA VAL A 5 -4.01 -9.92 25.12
C VAL A 5 -5.24 -10.10 24.23
N TRP A 6 -5.48 -9.25 23.22
CA TRP A 6 -6.49 -9.56 22.18
C TRP A 6 -5.98 -9.18 20.78
N ALA A 7 -4.80 -9.69 20.40
CA ALA A 7 -4.20 -9.51 19.08
C ALA A 7 -4.24 -10.77 18.20
N ALA A 8 -5.16 -11.69 18.49
CA ALA A 8 -5.30 -12.94 17.76
C ALA A 8 -6.69 -13.04 17.13
N GLN A 9 -6.67 -13.10 15.79
CA GLN A 9 -7.64 -13.77 14.91
C GLN A 9 -8.95 -13.04 14.58
N THR A 10 -8.93 -12.33 13.45
CA THR A 10 -9.90 -12.44 12.34
C THR A 10 -9.37 -11.67 11.13
N ALA A 11 -8.39 -12.24 10.43
CA ALA A 11 -7.95 -11.75 9.12
C ALA A 11 -7.55 -12.89 8.17
N ALA A 12 -8.08 -14.11 8.42
CA ALA A 12 -7.90 -15.26 7.55
C ALA A 12 -9.06 -15.45 6.54
N GLU A 13 -10.13 -14.65 6.63
CA GLU A 13 -11.41 -14.94 5.93
C GLU A 13 -11.81 -13.92 4.85
N LEU A 14 -11.01 -12.87 4.59
CA LEU A 14 -11.25 -12.00 3.43
C LEU A 14 -10.21 -12.23 2.32
N ARG A 15 -10.37 -13.39 1.67
CA ARG A 15 -10.15 -13.66 0.23
C ARG A 15 -8.81 -13.19 -0.35
N ALA A 16 -7.93 -14.08 -0.81
CA ALA A 16 -8.13 -14.81 -2.06
C ALA A 16 -8.49 -13.95 -3.31
N THR A 17 -8.20 -12.64 -3.33
CA THR A 17 -8.54 -11.78 -4.48
C THR A 17 -7.32 -11.00 -4.97
N GLY A 18 -6.55 -11.60 -5.88
CA GLY A 18 -5.66 -10.87 -6.77
C GLY A 18 -4.17 -10.98 -6.48
N GLU A 19 -3.65 -12.16 -6.15
CA GLU A 19 -2.20 -12.41 -6.26
C GLU A 19 -1.91 -12.98 -7.66
N ALA A 20 -1.79 -12.09 -8.64
CA ALA A 20 -1.01 -12.34 -9.85
C ALA A 20 -0.44 -11.01 -10.33
N PRO A 21 0.89 -10.76 -10.22
CA PRO A 21 1.52 -9.69 -10.98
C PRO A 21 1.49 -10.03 -12.47
N ASP A 22 0.99 -9.12 -13.31
CA ASP A 22 1.27 -9.13 -14.74
C ASP A 22 2.77 -8.88 -14.96
N LEU A 23 3.47 -9.83 -15.59
CA LEU A 23 4.92 -9.90 -15.72
C LEU A 23 5.50 -9.00 -16.84
N HIS A 24 5.00 -7.79 -17.04
CA HIS A 24 5.41 -6.95 -18.16
C HIS A 24 5.63 -5.46 -17.83
N GLU A 25 6.15 -5.16 -16.64
CA GLU A 25 6.69 -3.85 -16.28
C GLU A 25 8.09 -3.99 -15.68
N PRO A 26 9.00 -3.02 -15.92
CA PRO A 26 10.32 -3.04 -15.31
C PRO A 26 10.19 -3.02 -13.78
N PRO A 27 11.02 -3.81 -13.06
CA PRO A 27 10.95 -3.92 -11.61
C PRO A 27 11.02 -2.53 -10.95
N GLY A 28 10.05 -2.23 -10.09
CA GLY A 28 9.93 -0.96 -9.37
C GLY A 28 8.83 -0.02 -9.90
N GLY A 29 7.93 -0.50 -10.75
CA GLY A 29 6.78 0.27 -11.26
C GLY A 29 5.54 0.17 -10.37
N LEU A 30 4.69 1.22 -10.37
CA LEU A 30 3.39 1.15 -9.67
C LEU A 30 2.45 0.08 -10.25
N GLY A 31 2.63 -0.34 -11.50
CA GLY A 31 1.80 -1.37 -12.14
C GLY A 31 1.96 -2.77 -11.53
N GLU A 32 3.02 -3.01 -10.76
CA GLU A 32 3.19 -4.28 -10.03
C GLU A 32 2.30 -4.38 -8.78
N LEU A 33 1.71 -3.27 -8.33
CA LEU A 33 0.89 -3.22 -7.14
C LEU A 33 -0.54 -3.66 -7.43
N THR A 34 -1.13 -4.39 -6.47
CA THR A 34 -2.57 -4.63 -6.48
C THR A 34 -3.36 -3.32 -6.38
N PRO A 35 -4.62 -3.25 -6.84
CA PRO A 35 -5.43 -2.03 -6.75
C PRO A 35 -5.58 -1.47 -5.32
N GLN A 36 -5.56 -2.34 -4.30
CA GLN A 36 -5.59 -1.90 -2.90
C GLN A 36 -4.26 -1.30 -2.45
N GLN A 37 -3.14 -1.91 -2.82
CA GLN A 37 -1.80 -1.38 -2.55
C GLN A 37 -1.59 -0.03 -3.24
N LEU A 38 -2.03 0.12 -4.49
CA LEU A 38 -1.97 1.38 -5.23
C LEU A 38 -2.76 2.49 -4.54
N ARG A 39 -3.99 2.20 -4.09
CA ARG A 39 -4.80 3.16 -3.32
C ARG A 39 -4.10 3.61 -2.03
N ILE A 40 -3.50 2.66 -1.31
CA ILE A 40 -2.73 2.96 -0.09
C ILE A 40 -1.50 3.82 -0.42
N ALA A 41 -0.74 3.46 -1.47
CA ALA A 41 0.45 4.16 -1.89
C ALA A 41 0.15 5.63 -2.28
N ARG A 42 -0.94 5.86 -3.02
CA ARG A 42 -1.41 7.20 -3.39
C ARG A 42 -1.77 8.05 -2.18
N CYS A 43 -2.59 7.54 -1.25
CA CYS A 43 -2.91 8.29 -0.03
C CYS A 43 -1.66 8.62 0.79
N VAL A 44 -0.68 7.71 0.84
CA VAL A 44 0.59 7.96 1.52
C VAL A 44 1.43 9.01 0.81
N ALA A 45 1.46 9.01 -0.52
CA ALA A 45 2.12 10.02 -1.34
C ALA A 45 1.51 11.42 -1.15
N GLU A 46 0.21 11.51 -0.92
CA GLU A 46 -0.50 12.75 -0.52
C GLU A 46 -0.16 13.22 0.91
N GLY A 47 0.65 12.48 1.66
CA GLY A 47 1.03 12.81 3.03
C GLY A 47 0.12 12.21 4.12
N ALA A 48 -0.87 11.39 3.78
CA ALA A 48 -1.78 10.81 4.77
C ALA A 48 -1.07 9.80 5.69
N THR A 49 -1.26 9.96 6.99
CA THR A 49 -0.80 9.01 8.02
C THR A 49 -1.53 7.67 7.90
N ASN A 50 -0.96 6.59 8.44
CA ASN A 50 -1.61 5.27 8.40
C ASN A 50 -3.01 5.28 9.04
N ARG A 51 -3.25 6.12 10.05
CA ARG A 51 -4.58 6.31 10.66
C ARG A 51 -5.56 6.99 9.70
N GLU A 52 -5.11 7.99 8.96
CA GLU A 52 -5.95 8.66 7.94
C GLU A 52 -6.28 7.73 6.78
N VAL A 53 -5.28 7.00 6.27
CA VAL A 53 -5.48 5.98 5.23
C VAL A 53 -6.48 4.91 5.70
N ALA A 54 -6.31 4.43 6.94
CA ALA A 54 -7.21 3.47 7.55
C ALA A 54 -8.66 3.96 7.60
N ARG A 55 -8.88 5.23 7.99
CA ARG A 55 -10.20 5.86 7.97
C ARG A 55 -10.77 5.96 6.55
N ARG A 56 -9.97 6.44 5.58
CA ARG A 56 -10.40 6.61 4.18
C ARG A 56 -10.78 5.30 3.51
N LEU A 57 -10.08 4.22 3.84
CA LEU A 57 -10.29 2.90 3.23
C LEU A 57 -11.13 1.94 4.10
N SER A 58 -11.65 2.42 5.24
CA SER A 58 -12.43 1.62 6.20
C SER A 58 -11.73 0.32 6.63
N VAL A 59 -10.42 0.39 6.88
CA VAL A 59 -9.57 -0.72 7.36
C VAL A 59 -8.86 -0.36 8.66
N SER A 60 -8.21 -1.33 9.30
CA SER A 60 -7.41 -1.05 10.49
C SER A 60 -6.06 -0.39 10.11
N PRO A 61 -5.46 0.46 10.98
CA PRO A 61 -4.11 0.97 10.77
C PRO A 61 -3.05 -0.14 10.63
N ARG A 62 -3.28 -1.30 11.26
CA ARG A 62 -2.41 -2.49 11.15
C ARG A 62 -2.49 -3.14 9.78
N THR A 63 -3.66 -3.13 9.15
CA THR A 63 -3.85 -3.56 7.76
C THR A 63 -3.09 -2.65 6.82
N VAL A 64 -3.15 -1.33 7.03
CA VAL A 64 -2.38 -0.34 6.24
C VAL A 64 -0.87 -0.59 6.39
N ASP A 65 -0.39 -0.79 7.62
CA ASP A 65 1.02 -1.12 7.90
C ASP A 65 1.48 -2.39 7.17
N HIS A 66 0.66 -3.46 7.19
CA HIS A 66 0.94 -4.68 6.46
C HIS A 66 1.06 -4.43 4.95
N HIS A 67 0.09 -3.74 4.35
CA HIS A 67 0.16 -3.41 2.92
C HIS A 67 1.37 -2.53 2.58
N LEU A 68 1.73 -1.55 3.42
CA LEU A 68 2.88 -0.68 3.19
C LEU A 68 4.20 -1.45 3.22
N ARG A 69 4.37 -2.42 4.12
CA ARG A 69 5.55 -3.29 4.08
C ARG A 69 5.67 -4.04 2.77
N ASN A 70 4.57 -4.59 2.26
CA ASN A 70 4.56 -5.31 0.99
C ASN A 70 4.83 -4.37 -0.19
N VAL A 71 4.25 -3.15 -0.18
CA VAL A 71 4.52 -2.11 -1.18
C VAL A 71 5.99 -1.72 -1.19
N PHE A 72 6.59 -1.49 -0.02
CA PHE A 72 8.01 -1.14 0.09
C PHE A 72 8.92 -2.25 -0.42
N ALA A 73 8.64 -3.50 -0.06
CA ALA A 73 9.40 -4.64 -0.55
C ALA A 73 9.28 -4.80 -2.08
N ARG A 74 8.07 -4.65 -2.63
CA ARG A 74 7.79 -4.86 -4.06
C ARG A 74 8.37 -3.74 -4.93
N LEU A 75 8.29 -2.50 -4.48
CA LEU A 75 8.85 -1.35 -5.19
C LEU A 75 10.34 -1.10 -4.88
N GLY A 76 10.93 -1.83 -3.94
CA GLY A 76 12.31 -1.62 -3.50
C GLY A 76 12.57 -0.30 -2.75
N VAL A 77 11.53 0.40 -2.30
CA VAL A 77 11.63 1.69 -1.61
C VAL A 77 11.78 1.52 -0.10
N ARG A 78 12.52 2.41 0.54
CA ARG A 78 12.86 2.34 1.97
C ARG A 78 12.15 3.37 2.83
N SER A 79 11.46 4.33 2.21
CA SER A 79 10.82 5.42 2.92
C SER A 79 9.52 5.88 2.28
N ARG A 80 8.65 6.50 3.08
CA ARG A 80 7.44 7.18 2.59
C ARG A 80 7.76 8.27 1.57
N THR A 81 8.86 9.00 1.76
CA THR A 81 9.29 10.05 0.83
C THR A 81 9.69 9.48 -0.52
N GLU A 82 10.39 8.35 -0.52
CA GLU A 82 10.77 7.65 -1.75
C GLU A 82 9.54 7.09 -2.48
N LEU A 83 8.60 6.48 -1.72
CA LEU A 83 7.30 6.07 -2.27
C LEU A 83 6.56 7.26 -2.89
N ALA A 84 6.51 8.41 -2.20
CA ALA A 84 5.83 9.60 -2.71
C ALA A 84 6.45 10.12 -4.02
N ARG A 85 7.78 10.14 -4.12
CA ARG A 85 8.50 10.53 -5.35
C ARG A 85 8.23 9.57 -6.51
N LEU A 86 8.18 8.27 -6.22
CA LEU A 86 7.87 7.24 -7.21
C LEU A 86 6.44 7.42 -7.74
N VAL A 87 5.47 7.64 -6.84
CA VAL A 87 4.08 7.91 -7.22
C VAL A 87 3.96 9.19 -8.05
N ASP A 88 4.55 10.29 -7.61
CA ASP A 88 4.53 11.56 -8.35
C ASP A 88 5.15 11.42 -9.76
N ARG A 89 6.26 10.69 -9.90
CA ARG A 89 6.86 10.39 -11.21
C ARG A 89 5.90 9.60 -12.10
N ALA A 90 5.26 8.57 -11.55
CA ALA A 90 4.36 7.70 -12.29
C ALA A 90 3.11 8.47 -12.76
N GLU A 91 2.49 9.28 -11.90
CA GLU A 91 1.30 10.07 -12.26
C GLU A 91 1.64 11.15 -13.32
N ARG A 92 2.82 11.76 -13.27
CA ARG A 92 3.29 12.68 -14.31
C ARG A 92 3.52 11.99 -15.66
N ALA A 93 3.95 10.73 -15.65
CA ALA A 93 4.13 9.95 -16.87
C ALA A 93 2.79 9.52 -17.50
N VAL A 94 1.71 9.47 -16.71
CA VAL A 94 0.34 9.13 -17.18
C VAL A 94 -0.40 10.35 -17.74
N ALA A 95 0.00 11.57 -17.38
CA ALA A 95 -0.62 12.78 -17.93
C ALA A 95 -0.37 12.86 -19.46
N PRO A 96 -1.41 12.84 -20.31
CA PRO A 96 -1.23 12.97 -21.75
C PRO A 96 -0.81 14.40 -22.08
N SER A 97 0.11 14.53 -23.04
CA SER A 97 0.25 15.76 -23.83
C SER A 97 -0.94 15.90 -24.78
#